data_AF-A0A7S2X6X0-F1
#
_entry.id   AF-A0A7S2X6X0-F1
#
_cell.length_a   1.000
_cell.length_b   1.000
_cell.length_c   1.000
_cell.angle_alpha   90.00
_cell.angle_beta   90.00
_cell.angle_gamma   90.00
#
_symmetry.space_group_name_H-M   'P 1'
#
loop_
_entity.id
_entity.type
_entity.pdbx_description
1 polymer ?
#
loop_
_entity_poly.entity_id
_entity_poly.type
_entity_poly.pdbx_seq_one_letter_code
_entity_poly.pdbx_strand_id
1 'polypeptide(L)'
;GAPPPSVAMVRGNAKAKSQEKRLKKIEAQRKSQKTDAKATKKIREAGIKFTCPECKAQFPAIKVADDHFCSRHPKKPYPRDWQRIKDAMEAERKAAAEEKERKKKAKKMEDAKLAFIRETLVNFYQEVDPEKVANVPKIVEKFNGKWDKLEAGLAKKFGEKAPAIIEPSEKAARKAVGL
;
A
#
# COMPACT_ATOMS: atom_id res chain seq x y z
N GLY A 1 -14.73 -8.95 62.57
CA GLY A 1 -15.08 -8.21 61.35
C GLY A 1 -14.35 -8.82 60.18
N ALA A 2 -15.07 -9.21 59.13
CA ALA A 2 -14.49 -9.79 57.92
C ALA A 2 -13.87 -8.70 57.01
N PRO A 3 -12.77 -8.98 56.27
CA PRO A 3 -12.24 -8.06 55.27
C PRO A 3 -13.08 -8.07 53.97
N PRO A 4 -13.13 -6.96 53.21
CA PRO A 4 -13.97 -6.84 52.02
C PRO A 4 -13.38 -7.59 50.80
N PRO A 5 -14.24 -7.97 49.82
CA PRO A 5 -13.84 -8.80 48.70
C PRO A 5 -12.95 -8.06 47.69
N SER A 6 -11.91 -8.75 47.23
CA SER A 6 -10.95 -8.29 46.22
C SER A 6 -11.63 -8.04 44.87
N VAL A 7 -11.72 -6.77 44.46
CA VAL A 7 -12.14 -6.41 43.11
C VAL A 7 -11.06 -6.85 42.11
N ALA A 8 -11.38 -7.88 41.33
CA ALA A 8 -10.58 -8.37 40.22
C ALA A 8 -10.25 -7.22 39.26
N MET A 9 -8.96 -6.93 39.09
CA MET A 9 -8.46 -5.94 38.15
C MET A 9 -8.77 -6.33 36.70
N VAL A 10 -9.81 -5.72 36.12
CA VAL A 10 -10.01 -5.62 34.67
C VAL A 10 -8.90 -4.72 34.09
N ARG A 11 -7.68 -5.25 33.95
CA ARG A 11 -6.48 -4.50 33.47
C ARG A 11 -5.69 -5.20 32.36
N GLY A 12 -6.12 -6.37 31.88
CA GLY A 12 -5.45 -7.10 30.81
C GLY A 12 -5.75 -6.56 29.41
N ASN A 13 -7.04 -6.42 29.07
CA ASN A 13 -7.46 -6.16 27.69
C ASN A 13 -7.15 -4.72 27.21
N ALA A 14 -7.21 -3.74 28.11
CA ALA A 14 -6.89 -2.34 27.80
C ALA A 14 -5.38 -2.11 27.57
N LYS A 15 -4.52 -2.79 28.34
CA LYS A 15 -3.06 -2.73 28.15
C LYS A 15 -2.62 -3.42 26.86
N ALA A 16 -3.19 -4.57 26.53
CA ALA A 16 -2.90 -5.30 25.30
C ALA A 16 -3.20 -4.46 24.04
N LYS A 17 -4.39 -3.82 23.97
CA LYS A 17 -4.74 -2.93 22.85
C LYS A 17 -3.83 -1.70 22.75
N SER A 18 -3.35 -1.16 23.87
CA SER A 18 -2.41 -0.03 23.85
C SER A 18 -1.02 -0.42 23.35
N GLN A 19 -0.51 -1.59 23.76
CA GLN A 19 0.78 -2.10 23.30
C GLN A 19 0.75 -2.40 21.80
N GLU A 20 -0.33 -3.02 21.29
CA GLU A 20 -0.47 -3.32 19.86
C GLU A 20 -0.51 -2.04 19.00
N LYS A 21 -1.20 -0.98 19.45
CA LYS A 21 -1.21 0.32 18.76
C LYS A 21 0.17 0.97 18.72
N ARG A 22 0.93 0.87 19.81
CA ARG A 22 2.31 1.41 19.87
C ARG A 22 3.26 0.62 18.97
N LEU A 23 3.14 -0.71 18.95
CA LEU A 23 3.89 -1.58 18.05
C LEU A 23 3.55 -1.32 16.58
N LYS A 24 2.26 -1.17 16.24
CA LYS A 24 1.82 -0.79 14.88
C LYS A 24 2.34 0.57 14.47
N LYS A 25 2.38 1.56 15.37
CA LYS A 25 2.95 2.89 15.09
C LYS A 25 4.47 2.84 14.92
N ILE A 26 5.17 2.05 15.73
CA ILE A 26 6.62 1.83 15.60
C ILE A 26 6.94 1.07 14.31
N GLU A 27 6.16 0.06 13.94
CA GLU A 27 6.36 -0.69 12.70
C GLU A 27 6.06 0.17 11.47
N ALA A 28 5.02 1.01 11.52
CA ALA A 28 4.74 2.00 10.48
C ALA A 28 5.90 3.00 10.34
N GLN A 29 6.44 3.53 11.45
CA GLN A 29 7.61 4.41 11.44
C GLN A 29 8.88 3.70 10.95
N ARG A 30 9.10 2.42 11.30
CA ARG A 30 10.24 1.62 10.80
C ARG A 30 10.11 1.29 9.31
N LYS A 31 8.89 1.09 8.79
CA LYS A 31 8.63 0.90 7.35
C LYS A 31 8.91 2.18 6.55
N SER A 32 8.62 3.36 7.09
CA SER A 32 9.05 4.62 6.47
C SER A 32 10.56 4.87 6.60
N GLN A 33 11.21 4.52 7.71
CA GLN A 33 12.67 4.66 7.85
C GLN A 33 13.48 3.67 6.99
N LYS A 34 12.90 2.52 6.60
CA LYS A 34 13.57 1.53 5.74
C LYS A 34 13.89 2.06 4.33
N THR A 35 13.11 3.00 3.80
CA THR A 35 13.42 3.62 2.50
C THR A 35 14.61 4.57 2.59
N ASP A 36 14.67 5.38 3.64
CA ASP A 36 15.80 6.28 3.92
C ASP A 36 17.09 5.49 4.22
N ALA A 37 17.00 4.42 5.00
CA ALA A 37 18.12 3.54 5.33
C ALA A 37 18.73 2.89 4.07
N LYS A 38 17.90 2.49 3.10
CA LYS A 38 18.35 1.85 1.85
C LYS A 38 19.08 2.84 0.94
N ALA A 39 18.63 4.10 0.88
CA ALA A 39 19.30 5.16 0.11
C ALA A 39 20.63 5.59 0.77
N THR A 40 20.66 5.74 2.10
CA THR A 40 21.92 6.01 2.83
C THR A 40 22.92 4.85 2.73
N LYS A 41 22.43 3.59 2.68
CA LYS A 41 23.28 2.41 2.49
C LYS A 41 23.95 2.43 1.11
N LYS A 42 23.23 2.78 0.05
CA LYS A 42 23.80 2.92 -1.31
C LYS A 42 24.90 3.98 -1.38
N ILE A 43 24.74 5.14 -0.73
CA ILE A 43 25.76 6.20 -0.70
C ILE A 43 27.00 5.74 0.12
N ARG A 44 26.77 5.04 1.25
CA ARG A 44 27.84 4.46 2.07
C ARG A 44 28.57 3.32 1.35
N GLU A 45 27.86 2.49 0.58
CA GLU A 45 28.41 1.42 -0.27
C GLU A 45 29.16 1.99 -1.48
N ALA A 46 28.70 3.10 -2.05
CA ALA A 46 29.41 3.82 -3.12
C ALA A 46 30.66 4.58 -2.62
N GLY A 47 30.95 4.57 -1.32
CA GLY A 47 32.14 5.21 -0.75
C GLY A 47 32.19 6.73 -0.92
N ILE A 48 31.06 7.37 -1.23
CA ILE A 48 30.99 8.81 -1.52
C ILE A 48 31.11 9.57 -0.20
N LYS A 49 32.30 10.13 0.05
CA LYS A 49 32.55 11.06 1.16
C LYS A 49 32.18 12.47 0.71
N PHE A 50 31.32 13.15 1.46
CA PHE A 50 30.96 14.54 1.20
C PHE A 50 32.00 15.45 1.83
N THR A 51 32.75 16.17 1.01
CA THR A 51 33.78 17.10 1.47
C THR A 51 33.25 18.52 1.46
N CYS A 52 33.28 19.19 2.62
CA CYS A 52 32.89 20.59 2.75
C CYS A 52 33.89 21.49 1.98
N PRO A 53 33.43 22.35 1.05
CA PRO A 53 34.32 23.21 0.27
C PRO A 53 35.02 24.27 1.13
N GLU A 54 34.46 24.60 2.30
CA GLU A 54 34.92 25.72 3.12
C GLU A 54 35.92 25.33 4.21
N CYS A 55 35.77 24.14 4.80
CA CYS A 55 36.62 23.68 5.88
C CYS A 55 37.29 22.33 5.61
N LYS A 56 37.01 21.70 4.45
CA LYS A 56 37.55 20.40 4.02
C LYS A 56 37.18 19.21 4.93
N ALA A 57 36.25 19.41 5.87
CA ALA A 57 35.70 18.32 6.67
C ALA A 57 34.99 17.30 5.77
N GLN A 58 35.23 16.01 6.04
CA GLN A 58 34.67 14.91 5.28
C GLN A 58 33.55 14.24 6.08
N PHE A 59 32.41 14.02 5.44
CA PHE A 59 31.24 13.43 6.07
C PHE A 59 30.79 12.17 5.31
N PRO A 60 30.37 11.11 6.02
CA PRO A 60 29.90 9.87 5.40
C PRO A 60 28.48 9.95 4.85
N ALA A 61 27.72 11.02 5.16
CA ALA A 61 26.34 11.19 4.73
C ALA A 61 26.04 12.67 4.46
N ILE A 62 25.28 12.93 3.40
CA ILE A 62 24.94 14.29 2.96
C ILE A 62 24.16 15.09 4.02
N LYS A 63 23.29 14.43 4.79
CA LYS A 63 22.54 15.07 5.87
C LYS A 63 23.46 15.64 6.96
N VAL A 64 24.55 14.94 7.26
CA VAL A 64 25.54 15.37 8.27
C VAL A 64 26.40 16.50 7.70
N ALA A 65 26.78 16.41 6.42
CA ALA A 65 27.51 17.47 5.72
C ALA A 65 26.69 18.77 5.65
N ASP A 66 25.40 18.65 5.37
CA ASP A 66 24.44 19.75 5.30
C ASP A 66 24.23 20.45 6.64
N ASP A 67 23.96 19.68 7.71
CA ASP A 67 23.84 20.21 9.07
C ASP A 67 25.10 20.96 9.51
N HIS A 68 26.27 20.38 9.19
CA HIS A 68 27.55 21.04 9.40
C HIS A 68 27.66 22.37 8.65
N PHE A 69 27.31 22.39 7.36
CA PHE A 69 27.46 23.58 6.52
C PHE A 69 26.50 24.69 6.94
N CYS A 70 25.23 24.37 7.21
CA CYS A 70 24.23 25.34 7.67
C CYS A 70 24.57 25.94 9.04
N SER A 71 25.17 25.16 9.95
CA SER A 71 25.53 25.63 11.29
C SER A 71 26.88 26.34 11.35
N ARG A 72 27.88 25.87 10.58
CA ARG A 72 29.27 26.40 10.62
C ARG A 72 29.56 27.44 9.55
N HIS A 73 28.76 27.49 8.47
CA HIS A 73 28.93 28.41 7.35
C HIS A 73 27.61 29.11 6.96
N PRO A 74 26.92 29.80 7.90
CA PRO A 74 25.59 30.36 7.68
C PRO A 74 25.55 31.51 6.65
N LYS A 75 26.70 32.15 6.37
CA LYS A 75 26.82 33.25 5.40
C LYS A 75 27.25 32.81 4.00
N LYS A 76 27.57 31.53 3.80
CA LYS A 76 28.15 31.05 2.55
C LYS A 76 27.08 30.39 1.68
N PRO A 77 27.14 30.56 0.35
CA PRO A 77 26.15 29.98 -0.54
C PRO A 77 26.19 28.45 -0.45
N TYR A 78 25.02 27.84 -0.36
CA TYR A 78 24.89 26.39 -0.24
C TYR A 78 25.45 25.67 -1.48
N PRO A 79 26.26 24.59 -1.33
CA PRO A 79 26.86 23.92 -2.47
C PRO A 79 25.82 23.30 -3.40
N ARG A 80 25.87 23.66 -4.68
CA ARG A 80 24.88 23.21 -5.68
C ARG A 80 24.90 21.69 -5.87
N ASP A 81 26.06 21.05 -5.78
CA ASP A 81 26.18 19.60 -5.94
C ASP A 81 25.53 18.84 -4.79
N TRP A 82 25.52 19.39 -3.59
CA TRP A 82 24.81 18.80 -2.46
C TRP A 82 23.30 18.98 -2.59
N GLN A 83 22.85 20.10 -3.15
CA GLN A 83 21.43 20.29 -3.46
C GLN A 83 20.94 19.26 -4.48
N ARG A 84 21.69 19.06 -5.58
CA ARG A 84 21.35 18.08 -6.62
C ARG A 84 21.20 16.66 -6.09
N ILE A 85 22.04 16.27 -5.12
CA ILE A 85 21.99 14.93 -4.52
C ILE A 85 20.75 14.79 -3.63
N LYS A 86 20.36 15.83 -2.88
CA LYS A 86 19.11 15.83 -2.11
C LYS A 86 17.89 15.73 -3.03
N ASP A 87 17.87 16.53 -4.10
CA ASP A 87 16.79 16.56 -5.08
C ASP A 87 16.65 15.18 -5.76
N ALA A 88 17.77 14.52 -6.09
CA ALA A 88 17.77 13.18 -6.67
C ALA A 88 17.19 12.12 -5.70
N MET A 89 17.57 12.16 -4.41
CA MET A 89 17.02 11.23 -3.41
C MET A 89 15.51 11.43 -3.19
N GLU A 90 15.06 12.68 -3.19
CA GLU A 90 13.65 13.01 -3.07
C GLU A 90 12.86 12.58 -4.32
N ALA A 91 13.42 12.79 -5.52
CA ALA A 91 12.84 12.33 -6.77
C ALA A 91 12.70 10.80 -6.81
N GLU A 92 13.71 10.04 -6.38
CA GLU A 92 13.61 8.58 -6.26
C GLU A 92 12.48 8.15 -5.29
N ARG A 93 12.33 8.85 -4.17
CA ARG A 93 11.26 8.57 -3.19
C ARG A 93 9.88 8.89 -3.77
N LYS A 94 9.75 10.01 -4.50
CA LYS A 94 8.51 10.40 -5.17
C LYS A 94 8.14 9.40 -6.26
N ALA A 95 9.09 9.01 -7.12
CA ALA A 95 8.89 7.99 -8.13
C ALA A 95 8.44 6.65 -7.52
N ALA A 96 9.05 6.22 -6.41
CA ALA A 96 8.65 5.01 -5.70
C ALA A 96 7.26 5.13 -5.05
N ALA A 97 6.84 6.33 -4.62
CA ALA A 97 5.50 6.58 -4.11
C ALA A 97 4.45 6.55 -5.24
N GLU A 98 4.75 7.16 -6.39
CA GLU A 98 3.88 7.16 -7.57
C GLU A 98 3.70 5.74 -8.14
N GLU A 99 4.76 4.93 -8.19
CA GLU A 99 4.66 3.53 -8.61
C GLU A 99 3.75 2.71 -7.69
N LYS A 100 3.87 2.91 -6.37
CA LYS A 100 3.00 2.25 -5.38
C LYS A 100 1.55 2.66 -5.54
N GLU A 101 1.28 3.95 -5.76
CA GLU A 101 -0.08 4.45 -6.00
C GLU A 101 -0.65 3.92 -7.32
N ARG A 102 0.15 3.84 -8.40
CA ARG A 102 -0.28 3.22 -9.66
C ARG A 102 -0.65 1.74 -9.47
N LYS A 103 0.19 0.96 -8.79
CA LYS A 103 -0.08 -0.45 -8.48
C LYS A 103 -1.33 -0.62 -7.60
N LYS A 104 -1.52 0.26 -6.62
CA LYS A 104 -2.71 0.27 -5.76
C LYS A 104 -3.98 0.60 -6.53
N LYS A 105 -3.95 1.59 -7.43
CA LYS A 105 -5.08 1.93 -8.31
C LYS A 105 -5.44 0.76 -9.23
N ALA A 106 -4.45 0.10 -9.84
CA ALA A 106 -4.68 -1.09 -10.66
C ALA A 106 -5.33 -2.23 -9.85
N LYS A 107 -4.80 -2.54 -8.65
CA LYS A 107 -5.40 -3.56 -7.78
C LYS A 107 -6.83 -3.19 -7.35
N LYS A 108 -7.09 -1.92 -7.02
CA LYS A 108 -8.42 -1.43 -6.65
C LYS A 108 -9.42 -1.60 -7.80
N MET A 109 -8.99 -1.35 -9.04
CA MET A 109 -9.84 -1.54 -10.21
C MET A 109 -10.16 -3.02 -10.42
N GLU A 110 -9.17 -3.91 -10.36
CA GLU A 110 -9.38 -5.35 -10.50
C GLU A 110 -10.32 -5.92 -9.42
N ASP A 111 -10.14 -5.49 -8.17
CA ASP A 111 -11.01 -5.87 -7.05
C ASP A 111 -12.45 -5.39 -7.27
N ALA A 112 -12.64 -4.18 -7.80
CA ALA A 112 -13.97 -3.65 -8.13
C ALA A 112 -14.63 -4.40 -9.30
N LYS A 113 -13.87 -4.80 -10.32
CA LYS A 113 -14.39 -5.65 -11.40
C LYS A 113 -14.85 -7.01 -10.85
N LEU A 114 -14.02 -7.65 -10.03
CA LEU A 114 -14.33 -8.92 -9.37
C LEU A 114 -15.56 -8.81 -8.46
N ALA A 115 -15.68 -7.71 -7.71
CA ALA A 115 -16.84 -7.46 -6.84
C ALA A 115 -18.14 -7.30 -7.64
N PHE A 116 -18.11 -6.54 -8.74
CA PHE A 116 -19.27 -6.37 -9.62
C PHE A 116 -19.73 -7.71 -10.20
N ILE A 117 -18.81 -8.50 -10.75
CA ILE A 117 -19.14 -9.78 -11.35
C ILE A 117 -19.65 -10.79 -10.30
N ARG A 118 -19.08 -10.77 -9.09
CA ARG A 118 -19.56 -11.56 -7.97
C ARG A 118 -21.02 -11.22 -7.65
N GLU A 119 -21.36 -9.94 -7.56
CA GLU A 119 -22.73 -9.50 -7.26
C GLU A 119 -23.72 -9.95 -8.34
N THR A 120 -23.38 -9.76 -9.62
CA THR A 120 -24.20 -10.23 -10.75
C THR A 120 -24.46 -11.74 -10.69
N LEU A 121 -23.42 -12.53 -10.41
CA LEU A 121 -23.55 -13.98 -10.29
C LEU A 121 -24.36 -14.41 -9.06
N VAL A 122 -24.20 -13.73 -7.91
CA VAL A 122 -25.00 -14.00 -6.71
C VAL A 122 -26.48 -13.75 -7.01
N ASN A 123 -26.83 -12.61 -7.59
CA ASN A 123 -28.22 -12.28 -7.93
C ASN A 123 -28.83 -13.32 -8.87
N PHE A 124 -28.09 -13.71 -9.91
CA PHE A 124 -28.54 -14.74 -10.84
C PHE A 124 -28.73 -16.11 -10.18
N TYR A 125 -27.71 -16.61 -9.47
CA TYR A 125 -27.81 -17.91 -8.83
C TYR A 125 -28.83 -17.94 -7.69
N GLN A 126 -29.11 -16.81 -7.04
CA GLN A 126 -30.14 -16.74 -6.01
C GLN A 126 -31.54 -17.02 -6.57
N GLU A 127 -31.81 -16.65 -7.83
CA GLU A 127 -33.10 -16.91 -8.49
C GLU A 127 -33.18 -18.29 -9.17
N VAL A 128 -32.04 -18.84 -9.62
CA VAL A 128 -32.01 -20.07 -10.43
C VAL A 128 -31.54 -21.31 -9.67
N ASP A 129 -30.55 -21.17 -8.78
CA ASP A 129 -29.94 -22.26 -8.00
C ASP A 129 -29.25 -21.71 -6.73
N PRO A 130 -29.98 -21.52 -5.61
CA PRO A 130 -29.42 -20.90 -4.40
C PRO A 130 -28.26 -21.72 -3.80
N GLU A 131 -28.19 -23.03 -4.05
CA GLU A 131 -27.06 -23.87 -3.63
C GLU A 131 -25.74 -23.49 -4.30
N LYS A 132 -25.78 -22.94 -5.51
CA LYS A 132 -24.58 -22.50 -6.24
C LYS A 132 -24.07 -21.14 -5.78
N VAL A 133 -24.87 -20.36 -5.04
CA VAL A 133 -24.48 -19.05 -4.48
C VAL A 133 -23.24 -19.17 -3.59
N ALA A 134 -23.14 -20.25 -2.80
CA ALA A 134 -21.97 -20.52 -1.96
C ALA A 134 -20.67 -20.74 -2.77
N ASN A 135 -20.79 -21.17 -4.03
CA ASN A 135 -19.65 -21.44 -4.92
C ASN A 135 -19.26 -20.23 -5.78
N VAL A 136 -20.08 -19.18 -5.83
CA VAL A 136 -19.82 -17.96 -6.62
C VAL A 136 -18.43 -17.36 -6.40
N PRO A 137 -17.91 -17.17 -5.16
CA PRO A 137 -16.55 -16.64 -4.98
C PRO A 137 -15.48 -17.49 -5.67
N LYS A 138 -15.61 -18.83 -5.61
CA LYS A 138 -14.70 -19.75 -6.30
C LYS A 138 -14.85 -19.70 -7.83
N ILE A 139 -16.08 -19.50 -8.32
CA ILE A 139 -16.35 -19.35 -9.77
C ILE A 139 -15.72 -18.05 -10.28
N VAL A 140 -15.91 -16.95 -9.55
CA VAL A 140 -15.35 -15.63 -9.87
C VAL A 140 -13.82 -15.68 -9.95
N GLU A 141 -13.16 -16.34 -8.99
CA GLU A 141 -11.70 -16.51 -9.03
C GLU A 141 -11.22 -17.42 -10.18
N LYS A 142 -11.92 -18.53 -10.44
CA LYS A 142 -11.54 -19.49 -11.51
C LYS A 142 -11.74 -18.94 -12.92
N PHE A 143 -12.75 -18.09 -13.12
CA PHE A 143 -13.12 -17.53 -14.41
C PHE A 143 -12.67 -16.08 -14.60
N ASN A 144 -11.80 -15.57 -13.72
CA ASN A 144 -11.23 -14.24 -13.89
C ASN A 144 -10.47 -14.12 -15.23
N GLY A 145 -10.93 -13.21 -16.10
CA GLY A 145 -10.42 -13.04 -17.47
C GLY A 145 -10.90 -14.08 -18.49
N LYS A 146 -11.90 -14.92 -18.14
CA LYS A 146 -12.52 -15.92 -19.03
C LYS A 146 -14.05 -15.90 -18.90
N TRP A 147 -14.62 -14.71 -18.73
CA TRP A 147 -16.05 -14.52 -18.49
C TRP A 147 -16.93 -14.99 -19.65
N ASP A 148 -16.46 -14.82 -20.89
CA ASP A 148 -17.08 -15.34 -22.11
C ASP A 148 -17.33 -16.86 -22.05
N LYS A 149 -16.37 -17.63 -21.52
CA LYS A 149 -16.52 -19.08 -21.35
C LYS A 149 -17.53 -19.44 -20.27
N LEU A 150 -17.61 -18.63 -19.21
CA LEU A 150 -18.57 -18.83 -18.14
C LEU A 150 -19.99 -18.52 -18.64
N GLU A 151 -20.16 -17.42 -19.36
CA GLU A 151 -21.43 -17.03 -19.99
C GLU A 151 -21.89 -18.09 -20.99
N ALA A 152 -21.04 -18.55 -21.90
CA ALA A 152 -21.37 -19.62 -22.83
C ALA A 152 -21.76 -20.94 -22.11
N GLY A 153 -21.11 -21.25 -20.99
CA GLY A 153 -21.46 -22.40 -20.16
C GLY A 153 -22.79 -22.24 -19.42
N LEU A 154 -23.13 -21.01 -19.01
CA LEU A 154 -24.41 -20.67 -18.40
C LEU A 154 -25.54 -20.65 -19.42
N ALA A 155 -25.33 -20.06 -20.60
CA ALA A 155 -26.27 -20.06 -21.71
C ALA A 155 -26.62 -21.49 -22.15
N LYS A 156 -25.64 -22.40 -22.17
CA LYS A 156 -25.90 -23.83 -22.45
C LYS A 156 -26.76 -24.54 -21.40
N LYS A 157 -26.66 -24.13 -20.13
CA LYS A 157 -27.37 -24.79 -19.01
C LYS A 157 -28.72 -24.14 -18.67
N PHE A 158 -28.82 -22.84 -18.84
CA PHE A 158 -29.93 -22.01 -18.38
C PHE A 158 -30.62 -21.21 -19.51
N GLY A 159 -30.14 -21.34 -20.75
CA GLY A 159 -30.75 -20.74 -21.94
C GLY A 159 -30.91 -19.23 -21.80
N GLU A 160 -32.15 -18.77 -21.98
CA GLU A 160 -32.56 -17.36 -21.96
C GLU A 160 -32.44 -16.68 -20.58
N LYS A 161 -32.32 -17.45 -19.49
CA LYS A 161 -32.12 -16.89 -18.15
C LYS A 161 -30.67 -16.56 -17.84
N ALA A 162 -29.70 -16.96 -18.67
CA ALA A 162 -28.29 -16.74 -18.37
C ALA A 162 -27.97 -15.26 -18.17
N PRO A 163 -27.25 -14.88 -17.09
CA PRO A 163 -26.90 -13.49 -16.87
C PRO A 163 -25.87 -13.09 -17.91
N ALA A 164 -26.04 -11.91 -18.49
CA ALA A 164 -25.00 -11.31 -19.32
C ALA A 164 -23.83 -10.92 -18.40
N ILE A 165 -22.79 -11.76 -18.36
CA ILE A 165 -21.58 -11.49 -17.56
C ILE A 165 -20.65 -10.65 -18.43
N ILE A 166 -21.07 -9.42 -18.65
CA ILE A 166 -20.27 -8.44 -19.38
C ILE A 166 -19.16 -7.99 -18.44
N GLU A 167 -17.90 -8.09 -18.88
CA GLU A 167 -16.80 -7.44 -18.16
C GLU A 167 -17.19 -5.96 -17.93
N PRO A 168 -17.30 -5.50 -16.67
CA PRO A 168 -17.68 -4.14 -16.40
C PRO A 168 -16.67 -3.25 -17.11
N SER A 169 -17.18 -2.46 -18.07
CA SER A 169 -16.37 -1.55 -18.86
C SER A 169 -15.43 -0.78 -17.94
N GLU A 170 -14.22 -0.48 -18.42
CA GLU A 170 -13.24 0.26 -17.64
C GLU A 170 -13.84 1.55 -17.02
N LYS A 171 -14.82 2.15 -17.70
CA LYS A 171 -15.64 3.26 -17.20
C LYS A 171 -16.50 2.91 -15.96
N ALA A 172 -17.16 1.76 -15.94
CA ALA A 172 -17.97 1.29 -14.82
C ALA A 172 -17.09 0.94 -13.61
N ALA A 173 -15.95 0.27 -13.84
CA ALA A 173 -14.99 -0.03 -12.79
C ALA A 173 -14.41 1.25 -12.17
N ARG A 174 -14.08 2.27 -12.98
CA ARG A 174 -13.63 3.59 -12.51
C ARG A 174 -14.68 4.31 -11.67
N LYS A 175 -15.94 4.32 -12.12
CA LYS A 175 -17.07 4.88 -11.37
C LYS A 175 -17.25 4.20 -10.01
N ALA A 176 -17.15 2.87 -9.94
CA ALA A 176 -17.28 2.10 -8.71
C ALA A 176 -16.18 2.40 -7.68
N VAL A 177 -14.99 2.83 -8.12
CA VAL A 177 -13.84 3.14 -7.24
C VAL A 177 -13.59 4.63 -7.03
N GLY A 178 -14.43 5.51 -7.59
CA GLY A 178 -14.29 6.97 -7.49
C GLY A 178 -13.07 7.53 -8.23
N LEU A 179 -12.74 7.00 -9.41
CA LEU A 179 -11.63 7.38 -10.30
C LEU A 179 -12.10 7.97 -11.64
#